data_AF-A0A154PS16-F1
#
_entry.id   AF-A0A154PS16-F1
#
_cell.length_a   1.000
_cell.length_b   1.000
_cell.length_c   1.000
_cell.angle_alpha   90.00
_cell.angle_beta   90.00
_cell.angle_gamma   90.00
#
_symmetry.space_group_name_H-M   'P 1'
#
loop_
_entity.id
_entity.type
_entity.pdbx_description
1 polymer ?
#
loop_
_entity_poly.entity_id
_entity_poly.type
_entity_poly.pdbx_seq_one_letter_code
_entity_poly.pdbx_strand_id
1 'polypeptide(L)'
;GCPPHYAHVSRQVLDRQFPNRCIGRGGEFLWPQRSTDLTPLNYFLWGTLKDIVYREPTTTPENMKERIREACSILAAETIQSAVSSLIDRLHQCINVNGHHFEHLR
;
A
#
# COMPACT_ATOMS: atom_id res chain seq x y z
N GLY A 1 -4.94 10.27 -5.63
CA GLY A 1 -5.77 9.26 -4.95
C GLY A 1 -7.12 9.12 -5.64
N CYS A 2 -7.80 7.99 -5.45
CA CYS A 2 -9.17 7.76 -5.92
C CYS A 2 -10.13 8.84 -5.35
N PRO A 3 -11.19 9.27 -6.06
CA PRO A 3 -12.08 10.35 -5.60
C PRO A 3 -12.60 10.22 -4.15
N PRO A 4 -12.97 9.02 -3.64
CA PRO A 4 -13.40 8.86 -2.24
C PRO A 4 -12.31 9.22 -1.21
N HIS A 5 -11.03 9.00 -1.54
CA HIS A 5 -9.90 9.35 -0.65
C HIS A 5 -9.60 10.85 -0.63
N TYR A 6 -10.11 11.63 -1.60
CA TYR A 6 -9.94 13.08 -1.66
C TYR A 6 -11.19 13.85 -1.22
N ALA A 7 -12.30 13.16 -0.98
CA ALA A 7 -13.54 13.75 -0.49
C ALA A 7 -13.27 14.58 0.77
N HIS A 8 -13.98 15.70 0.90
CA HIS A 8 -13.81 16.63 2.03
C HIS A 8 -13.98 15.94 3.38
N VAL A 9 -15.01 15.10 3.51
CA VAL A 9 -15.29 14.33 4.73
C VAL A 9 -14.14 13.40 5.11
N SER A 10 -13.52 12.74 4.13
CA SER A 10 -12.37 11.86 4.36
C SER A 10 -11.17 12.65 4.86
N ARG A 11 -10.88 13.81 4.25
CA ARG A 11 -9.76 14.68 4.65
C ARG A 11 -9.95 15.25 6.05
N GLN A 12 -11.14 15.72 6.39
CA GLN A 12 -11.43 16.23 7.74
C GLN A 12 -11.18 15.18 8.83
N VAL A 13 -11.56 13.92 8.59
CA VAL A 13 -11.30 12.82 9.53
C VAL A 13 -9.80 12.58 9.67
N LEU A 14 -9.09 12.53 8.54
CA LEU A 14 -7.65 12.30 8.50
C LEU A 14 -6.87 13.43 9.20
N ASP A 15 -7.20 14.69 8.91
CA ASP A 15 -6.55 15.86 9.53
C ASP A 15 -6.77 15.88 11.05
N ARG A 16 -7.95 15.45 11.52
CA ARG A 16 -8.26 15.34 12.95
C ARG A 16 -7.49 14.21 13.63
N GLN A 17 -7.38 13.05 12.99
CA GLN A 17 -6.75 11.86 13.58
C GLN A 17 -5.21 11.90 13.47
N PHE A 18 -4.70 12.47 12.39
CA PHE A 18 -3.29 12.44 12.00
C PHE A 18 -2.80 13.85 11.62
N PRO A 19 -2.85 14.83 12.54
CA PRO A 19 -2.45 16.20 12.25
C PRO A 19 -1.00 16.24 11.74
N ASN A 20 -0.79 16.92 10.60
CA ASN A 20 0.49 17.08 9.90
C ASN A 20 1.22 15.75 9.57
N ARG A 21 0.48 14.64 9.54
CA ARG A 21 1.00 13.29 9.25
C ARG A 21 0.40 12.67 7.99
N CYS A 22 -0.48 13.39 7.31
CA CYS A 22 -1.07 12.94 6.06
C CYS A 22 -0.26 13.41 4.86
N ILE A 23 0.11 12.45 4.01
CA ILE A 23 0.73 12.69 2.71
C ILE A 23 -0.31 12.35 1.64
N GLY A 24 -0.61 13.28 0.75
CA GLY A 24 -1.69 13.08 -0.20
C GLY A 24 -2.05 14.32 -1.00
N ARG A 25 -3.07 14.18 -1.85
CA ARG A 25 -3.57 15.28 -2.68
C ARG A 25 -4.22 16.34 -1.78
N GLY A 26 -3.73 17.59 -1.87
CA GLY A 26 -4.29 18.73 -1.15
C GLY A 26 -3.92 18.79 0.34
N GLY A 27 -2.92 18.01 0.77
CA GLY A 27 -2.26 18.17 2.08
C GLY A 27 -0.92 18.91 1.93
N GLU A 28 -0.23 19.12 3.06
CA GLU A 28 1.08 19.77 3.13
C GLU A 28 2.15 19.01 2.33
N PHE A 29 2.16 17.67 2.47
CA PHE A 29 3.04 16.80 1.70
C PHE A 29 2.28 16.15 0.55
N LEU A 30 2.67 16.47 -0.68
CA LEU A 30 2.06 15.91 -1.87
C LEU A 30 2.55 14.49 -2.13
N TRP A 31 1.62 13.58 -2.42
CA TRP A 31 1.95 12.25 -2.94
C TRP A 31 1.71 12.19 -4.45
N PRO A 32 2.67 11.69 -5.25
CA PRO A 32 2.50 11.58 -6.69
C PRO A 32 1.34 10.64 -7.07
N GLN A 33 0.72 10.94 -8.21
CA GLN A 33 -0.34 10.11 -8.77
C GLN A 33 0.26 8.84 -9.40
N ARG A 34 -0.45 7.71 -9.33
CA ARG A 34 -0.04 6.40 -9.91
C ARG A 34 1.26 5.82 -9.32
N SER A 35 1.57 6.11 -8.07
CA SER A 35 2.76 5.60 -7.39
C SER A 35 2.51 4.28 -6.66
N THR A 36 2.10 3.26 -7.42
CA THR A 36 1.96 1.88 -6.90
C THR A 36 3.27 1.37 -6.32
N ASP A 37 4.38 1.68 -7.01
CA ASP A 37 5.74 1.25 -6.67
C ASP A 37 6.26 1.88 -5.37
N LEU A 38 5.56 2.89 -4.84
CA LEU A 38 5.88 3.59 -3.59
C LEU A 38 4.88 3.29 -2.46
N THR A 39 3.84 2.48 -2.70
CA THR A 39 2.81 2.17 -1.69
C THR A 39 3.01 0.77 -1.14
N PRO A 40 3.40 0.58 0.14
CA PRO A 40 3.68 -0.75 0.71
C PRO A 40 2.55 -1.77 0.57
N LEU A 41 1.30 -1.30 0.63
CA LEU A 41 0.14 -2.17 0.42
C LEU A 41 0.14 -2.75 -1.01
N ASN A 42 0.55 -1.97 -2.01
CA ASN A 42 0.51 -2.36 -3.42
C ASN A 42 1.70 -3.23 -3.82
N TYR A 43 2.92 -2.78 -3.50
CA TYR A 43 4.12 -3.50 -3.94
C TYR A 43 4.47 -4.73 -3.10
N PHE A 44 3.83 -4.90 -1.94
CA PHE A 44 4.08 -6.01 -1.02
C PHE A 44 2.77 -6.70 -0.62
N LEU A 45 1.92 -6.06 0.19
CA LEU A 45 0.84 -6.76 0.89
C LEU A 45 -0.14 -7.48 -0.05
N TRP A 46 -0.66 -6.77 -1.06
CA TRP A 46 -1.67 -7.35 -1.94
C TRP A 46 -1.14 -8.52 -2.77
N GLY A 47 0.12 -8.46 -3.21
CA GLY A 47 0.78 -9.59 -3.89
C GLY A 47 0.91 -10.79 -2.96
N THR A 48 1.47 -10.58 -1.77
CA THR A 48 1.67 -11.64 -0.78
C THR A 48 0.36 -12.29 -0.34
N LEU A 49 -0.67 -11.49 -0.04
CA LEU A 49 -1.98 -12.02 0.34
C LEU A 49 -2.60 -12.80 -0.82
N LYS A 50 -2.49 -12.32 -2.06
CA LYS A 50 -3.02 -13.03 -3.23
C LYS A 50 -2.35 -14.39 -3.41
N ASP A 51 -1.04 -14.48 -3.24
CA ASP A 51 -0.28 -15.73 -3.36
C ASP A 51 -0.63 -16.78 -2.30
N ILE A 52 -1.19 -16.36 -1.16
CA ILE A 52 -1.66 -17.25 -0.09
C ILE A 52 -3.14 -17.59 -0.30
N VAL A 53 -3.97 -16.56 -0.46
CA VAL A 53 -5.43 -16.63 -0.52
C VAL A 53 -5.92 -17.29 -1.80
N TYR A 54 -5.10 -17.42 -2.86
CA TYR A 54 -5.50 -18.09 -4.10
C TYR A 54 -4.76 -19.41 -4.35
N ARG A 55 -4.07 -19.98 -3.35
CA ARG A 55 -3.45 -21.32 -3.49
C ARG A 55 -4.46 -22.43 -3.76
N GLU A 56 -5.61 -22.33 -3.11
CA GLU A 56 -6.78 -23.18 -3.35
C GLU A 56 -7.83 -22.43 -4.18
N PRO A 57 -8.66 -23.14 -4.96
CA PRO A 57 -9.75 -22.54 -5.72
C PRO A 57 -10.62 -21.61 -4.87
N THR A 58 -11.10 -20.54 -5.49
CA THR A 58 -12.02 -19.60 -4.84
C THR A 58 -13.38 -20.26 -4.59
N THR A 59 -13.98 -19.97 -3.43
CA THR A 59 -15.28 -20.55 -3.06
C THR A 59 -16.29 -19.45 -2.68
N THR A 60 -16.80 -19.44 -1.46
CA THR A 60 -17.78 -18.48 -0.96
C THR A 60 -17.11 -17.21 -0.41
N PRO A 61 -17.80 -16.06 -0.42
CA PRO A 61 -17.28 -14.83 0.19
C PRO A 61 -16.85 -15.02 1.65
N GLU A 62 -17.54 -15.86 2.42
CA GLU A 62 -17.24 -16.15 3.82
C GLU A 62 -15.90 -16.89 3.96
N ASN A 63 -15.70 -17.94 3.16
CA ASN A 63 -14.42 -18.65 3.14
C ASN A 63 -13.28 -17.75 2.67
N MET A 64 -13.50 -16.94 1.63
CA MET A 64 -12.48 -16.00 1.14
C MET A 64 -12.10 -14.95 2.19
N LYS A 65 -13.07 -14.43 2.97
CA LYS A 65 -12.79 -13.53 4.09
C LYS A 65 -11.95 -14.21 5.16
N GLU A 66 -12.22 -15.48 5.46
CA GLU A 66 -11.47 -16.22 6.47
C GLU A 66 -10.03 -16.48 6.02
N ARG A 67 -9.84 -16.90 4.76
CA ARG A 67 -8.51 -17.06 4.17
C ARG A 67 -7.69 -15.77 4.20
N ILE A 68 -8.32 -14.61 4.01
CA ILE A 68 -7.65 -13.31 4.15
C ILE A 68 -7.21 -13.07 5.60
N ARG A 69 -8.05 -13.37 6.60
CA ARG A 69 -7.70 -13.22 8.02
C ARG A 69 -6.55 -14.14 8.41
N GLU A 70 -6.62 -15.40 8.01
CA GLU A 70 -5.56 -16.39 8.23
C GLU A 70 -4.25 -15.93 7.57
N ALA A 71 -4.30 -15.51 6.29
CA ALA A 71 -3.14 -14.99 5.58
C ALA A 71 -2.52 -13.77 6.26
N CYS A 72 -3.33 -12.86 6.79
CA CYS A 72 -2.83 -11.74 7.60
C CYS A 72 -2.20 -12.19 8.92
N SER A 73 -2.76 -13.21 9.59
CA SER A 73 -2.28 -13.69 10.89
C SER A 73 -0.91 -14.37 10.83
N ILE A 74 -0.55 -14.93 9.66
CA ILE A 74 0.75 -15.59 9.45
C ILE A 74 1.85 -14.62 8.97
N LEU A 75 1.52 -13.37 8.67
CA LEU A 75 2.52 -12.38 8.26
C LEU A 75 3.39 -11.99 9.45
N ALA A 76 4.67 -12.32 9.36
CA ALA A 76 5.66 -11.95 10.36
C ALA A 76 5.83 -10.42 10.42
N ALA A 77 5.94 -9.88 11.64
CA ALA A 77 6.09 -8.45 11.86
C ALA A 77 7.37 -7.91 11.19
N GLU A 78 8.44 -8.72 11.18
CA GLU A 78 9.72 -8.43 10.55
C GLU A 78 9.57 -8.24 9.04
N THR A 79 8.72 -9.04 8.39
CA THR A 79 8.43 -8.90 6.95
C THR A 79 7.70 -7.59 6.67
N ILE A 80 6.74 -7.22 7.51
CA ILE A 80 6.00 -5.95 7.37
C ILE A 80 6.95 -4.76 7.58
N GLN A 81 7.80 -4.81 8.61
CA GLN A 81 8.79 -3.77 8.89
C GLN A 81 9.80 -3.62 7.76
N SER A 82 10.29 -4.73 7.20
CA SER A 82 11.19 -4.72 6.05
C SER A 82 10.53 -4.11 4.82
N ALA A 83 9.28 -4.49 4.53
CA ALA A 83 8.51 -3.90 3.43
C ALA A 83 8.37 -2.40 3.60
N VAL A 84 7.95 -1.90 4.77
CA VAL A 84 7.84 -0.46 5.04
C VAL A 84 9.19 0.25 4.92
N SER A 85 10.27 -0.34 5.45
CA SER A 85 11.61 0.25 5.41
C SER A 85 12.16 0.36 3.98
N SER A 86 11.75 -0.56 3.09
CA SER A 86 12.11 -0.54 1.67
C SER A 86 11.58 0.69 0.91
N LEU A 87 10.66 1.46 1.51
CA LEU A 87 10.15 2.69 0.91
C LEU A 87 11.28 3.68 0.58
N ILE A 88 12.28 3.81 1.44
CA ILE A 88 13.41 4.74 1.22
C ILE A 88 14.20 4.34 -0.03
N ASP A 89 14.54 3.07 -0.17
CA ASP A 89 15.26 2.56 -1.35
C ASP A 89 14.44 2.69 -2.63
N ARG A 90 13.12 2.47 -2.54
CA ARG A 90 12.19 2.67 -3.66
C ARG A 90 12.07 4.14 -4.06
N LEU A 91 12.11 5.06 -3.10
CA LEU A 91 12.16 6.50 -3.39
C LEU A 91 13.46 6.88 -4.11
N HIS A 92 14.61 6.36 -3.67
CA HIS A 92 15.87 6.58 -4.39
C HIS A 92 15.83 6.01 -5.81
N GLN A 93 15.29 4.81 -6.01
CA GLN A 93 15.11 4.23 -7.35
C GLN A 93 14.22 5.13 -8.23
N CYS A 94 13.09 5.59 -7.70
CA CYS A 94 12.19 6.52 -8.38
C CYS A 94 12.92 7.82 -8.81
N ILE A 95 13.74 8.40 -7.92
CA ILE A 95 14.54 9.60 -8.23
C ILE A 95 15.56 9.30 -9.33
N ASN A 96 16.28 8.18 -9.24
CA ASN A 96 17.29 7.78 -10.22
C ASN A 96 16.73 7.61 -11.64
N VAL A 97 15.46 7.22 -11.75
CA VAL A 97 14.76 7.09 -13.03
C VAL A 97 13.87 8.30 -13.35
N ASN A 98 14.11 9.45 -12.71
CA ASN A 98 13.36 10.69 -12.94
C ASN A 98 11.82 10.53 -12.81
N GLY A 99 11.37 9.70 -11.89
CA GLY A 99 9.94 9.44 -11.64
C GLY A 99 9.29 8.42 -12.59
N HIS A 100 10.04 7.79 -13.49
CA HIS A 100 9.54 6.67 -14.29
C HIS A 100 9.35 5.39 -13.46
N HIS A 101 8.67 4.40 -14.04
CA HIS A 101 8.53 3.08 -13.42
C HIS A 101 9.88 2.38 -13.33
N PHE A 102 10.13 1.67 -12.23
CA PHE A 102 11.41 1.01 -11.98
C PHE A 102 11.30 -0.46 -11.59
N GLU A 103 10.09 -1.03 -11.46
CA GLU A 103 9.94 -2.45 -11.10
C GLU A 103 10.54 -3.40 -12.14
N HIS A 104 10.63 -2.97 -13.40
CA HIS A 104 11.26 -3.72 -14.50
C HIS A 104 12.81 -3.66 -14.49
N LEU A 105 13.40 -2.85 -13.61
CA LEU A 105 14.85 -2.67 -13.51
C LEU A 105 15.48 -3.59 -12.44
N ARG A 106 14.66 -4.46 -11.82
CA ARG A 106 15.10 -5.48 -10.88
C ARG A 106 15.53 -6.76 -11.57
#